data_AF-A0A133UE92-F1
#
_entry.id   AF-A0A133UE92-F1
#
_cell.length_a   1.000
_cell.length_b   1.000
_cell.length_c   1.000
_cell.angle_alpha   90.00
_cell.angle_beta   90.00
_cell.angle_gamma   90.00
#
_symmetry.space_group_name_H-M   'P 1'
#
loop_
_entity.id
_entity.type
_entity.pdbx_description
1 polymer ?
#
loop_
_entity_poly.entity_id
_entity_poly.type
_entity_poly.pdbx_seq_one_letter_code
_entity_poly.pdbx_strand_id
1 'polypeptide(L)'
;MDEQKQEAEEVLTESLKRLERGGPGRPPTENSVRGELEKILGKRYHCLNWSLDPKAKDLDWRWSEKWNRKYELAGILPIVTDQDDWTAGRVAKTYFQRKDIENMFHLTKKALIVPVEPPYVKGFSSKRLTFKE
;
A
#
# COMPACT_ATOMS: atom_id res chain seq x y z
N MET A 1 12.11 0.03 -3.92
CA MET A 1 10.85 0.74 -4.29
C MET A 1 10.90 1.13 -5.75
N ASP A 2 11.97 1.80 -6.19
CA ASP A 2 12.32 1.84 -7.62
C ASP A 2 12.57 0.44 -8.18
N GLU A 3 13.14 -0.48 -7.39
CA GLU A 3 13.28 -1.89 -7.77
C GLU A 3 11.94 -2.56 -8.16
N GLN A 4 10.84 -2.31 -7.44
CA GLN A 4 9.53 -2.90 -7.80
C GLN A 4 8.97 -2.30 -9.09
N LYS A 5 9.22 -1.00 -9.30
CA LYS A 5 8.83 -0.30 -10.53
C LYS A 5 9.64 -0.84 -11.72
N GLN A 6 10.94 -1.02 -11.51
CA GLN A 6 11.88 -1.55 -12.48
C GLN A 6 11.57 -3.02 -12.83
N GLU A 7 11.34 -3.89 -11.84
CA GLU A 7 10.91 -5.28 -12.06
C GLU A 7 9.59 -5.35 -12.84
N ALA A 8 8.62 -4.49 -12.52
CA ALA A 8 7.36 -4.43 -13.25
C ALA A 8 7.54 -3.95 -14.70
N GLU A 9 8.40 -2.95 -14.94
CA GLU A 9 8.75 -2.48 -16.28
C GLU A 9 9.52 -3.54 -17.08
N GLU A 10 10.37 -4.35 -16.43
CA GLU A 10 11.05 -5.48 -17.06
C GLU A 10 10.06 -6.56 -17.52
N VAL A 11 9.06 -6.91 -16.70
CA VAL A 11 7.98 -7.84 -17.07
C VAL A 11 7.21 -7.34 -18.30
N LEU A 12 6.85 -6.05 -18.32
CA LEU A 12 6.13 -5.43 -19.43
C LEU A 12 6.99 -5.40 -20.71
N THR A 13 8.25 -5.02 -20.58
CA THR A 13 9.21 -4.96 -21.69
C THR A 13 9.46 -6.34 -22.29
N GLU A 14 9.61 -7.37 -21.45
CA GLU A 14 9.80 -8.75 -21.91
C GLU A 14 8.53 -9.29 -22.57
N SER A 15 7.36 -8.93 -22.05
CA SER A 15 6.08 -9.28 -22.68
C SER A 15 5.95 -8.66 -24.07
N LEU A 16 6.30 -7.38 -24.24
CA LEU A 16 6.32 -6.70 -25.53
C LEU A 16 7.29 -7.38 -26.52
N LYS A 17 8.53 -7.67 -26.08
CA LYS A 17 9.51 -8.39 -26.92
C LYS A 17 8.99 -9.75 -27.39
N ARG A 18 8.27 -10.48 -26.53
CA ARG A 18 7.66 -11.77 -26.87
C ARG A 18 6.51 -11.64 -27.86
N LEU A 19 5.73 -10.57 -27.79
CA LEU A 19 4.68 -10.24 -28.77
C LEU A 19 5.26 -9.92 -30.15
N GLU A 20 6.32 -9.12 -30.19
CA GLU A 20 6.95 -8.67 -31.44
C GLU A 20 7.68 -9.81 -32.16
N ARG A 21 8.52 -10.57 -31.43
CA ARG A 21 9.40 -11.61 -32.03
C ARG A 21 8.67 -12.81 -32.61
N GLY A 22 7.45 -13.11 -32.16
CA GLY A 22 6.67 -14.25 -32.67
C GLY A 22 7.42 -15.60 -32.62
N GLY A 23 8.22 -15.81 -31.57
CA GLY A 23 9.06 -17.00 -31.41
C GLY A 23 8.27 -18.29 -31.09
N PRO A 24 8.95 -19.46 -31.05
CA PRO A 24 8.35 -20.73 -30.65
C PRO A 24 7.95 -20.67 -29.16
N GLY A 25 6.68 -20.36 -28.92
CA GLY A 25 6.12 -20.21 -27.59
C GLY A 25 4.70 -19.64 -27.66
N ARG A 26 3.90 -19.91 -26.63
CA ARG A 26 2.58 -19.28 -26.53
C ARG A 26 2.78 -17.78 -26.29
N PRO A 27 2.12 -16.90 -27.06
CA PRO A 27 2.19 -15.47 -26.80
C PRO A 27 1.72 -15.15 -25.38
N PRO A 28 2.28 -14.11 -24.75
CA PRO A 28 1.86 -13.71 -23.42
C PRO A 28 0.36 -13.39 -23.43
N THR A 29 -0.31 -13.82 -22.35
CA THR A 29 -1.73 -13.55 -22.15
C THR A 29 -1.88 -12.49 -21.08
N GLU A 30 -2.97 -11.73 -21.14
CA GLU A 30 -3.27 -10.68 -20.15
C GLU A 30 -3.26 -11.25 -18.73
N ASN A 31 -3.84 -12.43 -18.52
CA ASN A 31 -3.84 -13.09 -17.20
C ASN A 31 -2.44 -13.47 -16.70
N SER A 32 -1.53 -13.86 -17.60
CA SER A 32 -0.15 -14.18 -17.22
C SER A 32 0.60 -12.93 -16.75
N VAL A 33 0.52 -11.86 -17.55
CA VAL A 33 1.18 -10.59 -17.23
C VAL A 33 0.59 -9.97 -15.97
N ARG A 34 -0.75 -10.03 -15.82
CA ARG A 34 -1.45 -9.61 -14.60
C ARG A 34 -0.92 -10.32 -13.36
N GLY A 35 -0.82 -11.65 -13.40
CA GLY A 35 -0.39 -12.44 -12.24
C GLY A 35 1.05 -12.16 -11.81
N GLU A 36 1.94 -11.83 -12.73
CA GLU A 36 3.32 -11.42 -12.41
C GLU A 36 3.36 -10.01 -11.81
N LEU A 37 2.66 -9.05 -12.44
CA LEU A 37 2.57 -7.68 -11.94
C LEU A 37 1.92 -7.59 -10.55
N GLU A 38 0.88 -8.38 -10.29
CA GLU A 38 0.23 -8.45 -8.97
C GLU A 38 1.19 -9.00 -7.89
N LYS A 39 2.07 -9.95 -8.22
CA LYS A 39 3.08 -10.46 -7.29
C LYS A 39 4.12 -9.40 -6.94
N ILE A 40 4.62 -8.68 -7.95
CA ILE A 40 5.66 -7.66 -7.79
C ILE A 40 5.10 -6.43 -7.04
N LEU A 41 3.96 -5.91 -7.51
CA LEU A 41 3.40 -4.66 -7.04
C LEU A 41 2.49 -4.82 -5.81
N GLY A 42 1.90 -6.01 -5.62
CA GLY A 42 0.99 -6.31 -4.52
C GLY A 42 -0.11 -5.26 -4.38
N LYS A 43 -0.21 -4.66 -3.19
CA LYS A 43 -1.19 -3.58 -2.92
C LYS A 43 -1.04 -2.37 -3.83
N ARG A 44 0.08 -2.17 -4.54
CA ARG A 44 0.34 -1.02 -5.44
C ARG A 44 0.00 -1.31 -6.89
N TYR A 45 -0.52 -2.50 -7.21
CA TYR A 45 -0.90 -2.86 -8.58
C TYR A 45 -1.84 -1.82 -9.22
N HIS A 46 -2.79 -1.29 -8.46
CA HIS A 46 -3.71 -0.24 -8.89
C HIS A 46 -3.05 1.11 -9.24
N CYS A 47 -1.75 1.27 -9.00
CA CYS A 47 -0.99 2.44 -9.43
C CYS A 47 -0.46 2.32 -10.85
N LEU A 48 -0.55 1.14 -11.48
CA LEU A 48 -0.13 0.86 -12.85
C LEU A 48 -1.36 0.66 -13.73
N ASN A 49 -1.54 1.54 -14.72
CA ASN A 49 -2.50 1.32 -15.78
C ASN A 49 -1.76 0.66 -16.95
N TRP A 50 -2.24 -0.48 -17.42
CA TRP A 50 -1.67 -1.15 -18.58
C TRP A 50 -2.75 -1.90 -19.34
N SER A 51 -2.49 -2.14 -20.62
CA SER A 51 -3.36 -2.91 -21.50
C SER A 51 -2.52 -3.73 -22.46
N LEU A 52 -3.04 -4.91 -22.82
CA LEU A 52 -2.39 -5.82 -23.76
C LEU A 52 -3.39 -6.25 -24.83
N ASP A 53 -3.07 -6.00 -26.09
CA ASP A 53 -3.76 -6.58 -27.24
C ASP A 53 -2.81 -7.54 -27.98
N PRO A 54 -2.93 -8.86 -27.74
CA PRO A 54 -2.10 -9.84 -28.42
C PRO A 54 -2.31 -9.91 -29.93
N LYS A 55 -3.47 -9.49 -30.44
CA LYS A 55 -3.79 -9.52 -31.87
C LYS A 55 -3.20 -8.32 -32.58
N ALA A 56 -3.34 -7.14 -31.99
CA ALA A 56 -2.70 -5.92 -32.48
C ALA A 56 -1.19 -5.88 -32.20
N LYS A 57 -0.68 -6.84 -31.41
CA LYS A 57 0.69 -6.86 -30.89
C LYS A 57 1.05 -5.58 -30.14
N ASP A 58 0.08 -5.06 -29.39
CA ASP A 58 0.18 -3.79 -28.71
C ASP A 58 0.19 -3.99 -27.19
N LEU A 59 1.05 -3.25 -26.51
CA LEU A 59 1.16 -3.25 -25.06
C LEU A 59 1.50 -1.83 -24.61
N ASP A 60 0.55 -1.17 -23.97
CA ASP A 60 0.70 0.17 -23.41
C ASP A 60 0.67 0.12 -21.89
N TRP A 61 1.46 0.98 -21.25
CA TRP A 61 1.46 1.11 -19.80
C TRP A 61 1.85 2.50 -19.33
N ARG A 62 1.26 2.90 -18.20
CA ARG A 62 1.52 4.18 -17.55
C ARG A 62 1.36 4.08 -16.05
N TRP A 63 2.33 4.63 -15.32
CA TRP A 63 2.24 4.82 -13.89
C TRP A 63 1.33 6.01 -13.55
N SER A 64 0.41 5.80 -12.61
CA SER A 64 -0.42 6.87 -12.07
C SER A 64 0.37 7.78 -11.12
N GLU A 65 -0.03 9.04 -11.01
CA GLU A 65 0.52 10.00 -10.03
C GLU A 65 0.40 9.50 -8.57
N LYS A 66 -0.54 8.58 -8.30
CA LYS A 66 -0.69 7.93 -6.99
C LYS A 66 0.54 7.12 -6.57
N TRP A 67 1.40 6.71 -7.51
CA TRP A 67 2.69 6.08 -7.21
C TRP A 67 3.56 6.99 -6.33
N ASN A 68 3.61 8.29 -6.65
CA ASN A 68 4.41 9.30 -5.95
C ASN A 68 3.71 9.85 -4.69
N ARG A 69 2.38 9.80 -4.63
CA ARG A 69 1.58 10.45 -3.56
C ARG A 69 1.83 9.90 -2.15
N LYS A 70 2.25 8.64 -2.00
CA LYS A 70 2.70 8.11 -0.70
C LYS A 70 4.07 8.65 -0.29
N TYR A 71 4.92 9.03 -1.24
CA TYR A 71 6.22 9.63 -1.00
C TYR A 71 6.13 11.13 -0.73
N GLU A 72 5.20 11.85 -1.37
CA GLU A 72 4.94 13.26 -1.02
C GLU A 72 4.54 13.39 0.46
N LEU A 73 3.71 12.48 0.96
CA LEU A 73 3.38 12.42 2.39
C LEU A 73 4.57 11.99 3.27
N ALA A 74 5.52 11.25 2.71
CA ALA A 74 6.75 10.86 3.41
C ALA A 74 7.77 11.98 3.54
N GLY A 75 7.83 12.89 2.56
CA GLY A 75 8.71 14.06 2.60
C GLY A 75 8.24 15.15 3.56
N ILE A 76 7.00 15.10 4.05
CA ILE A 76 6.43 16.12 4.95
C ILE A 76 6.79 15.85 6.42
N LEU A 77 7.09 14.61 6.81
CA LEU A 77 7.40 14.23 8.19
C LEU A 77 8.83 13.68 8.26
N PRO A 78 9.77 14.36 8.95
CA PRO A 78 11.11 13.80 9.14
C PRO A 78 11.01 12.50 9.94
N ILE A 79 11.49 11.40 9.36
CA ILE A 79 11.63 10.12 10.06
C ILE A 79 13.03 10.10 10.66
N VAL A 80 13.10 10.17 11.99
CA VAL A 80 14.33 10.01 12.76
C VAL A 80 14.42 8.54 13.20
N THR A 81 15.59 7.91 13.01
CA THR A 81 15.84 6.52 13.37
C THR A 81 17.25 6.38 13.95
N ASP A 82 17.43 5.41 14.84
CA ASP A 82 18.72 5.00 15.43
C ASP A 82 19.33 3.78 14.72
N GLN A 83 18.80 3.44 13.55
CA GLN A 83 19.17 2.26 12.77
C GLN A 83 20.11 2.69 11.65
N ASP A 84 21.38 2.85 12.00
CA ASP A 84 22.43 3.39 11.13
C ASP A 84 22.74 2.51 9.91
N ASP A 85 22.42 1.21 10.00
CA ASP A 85 22.65 0.20 8.96
C ASP A 85 21.49 0.09 7.94
N TRP A 86 20.39 0.83 8.14
CA TRP A 86 19.23 0.72 7.27
C TRP A 86 19.26 1.73 6.13
N THR A 87 18.94 1.25 4.93
CA THR A 87 18.74 2.14 3.78
C THR A 87 17.50 3.02 4.01
N ALA A 88 17.52 4.24 3.46
CA ALA A 88 16.38 5.16 3.54
C ALA A 88 15.05 4.52 3.06
N GLY A 89 15.12 3.66 2.03
CA GLY A 89 13.97 2.89 1.55
C GLY A 89 13.43 1.89 2.57
N ARG A 90 14.32 1.23 3.33
CA ARG A 90 13.94 0.30 4.40
C ARG A 90 13.31 1.04 5.59
N VAL A 91 13.89 2.16 6.00
CA VAL A 91 13.36 3.03 7.06
C VAL A 91 11.95 3.53 6.71
N ALA A 92 11.79 4.09 5.51
CA ALA A 92 10.49 4.58 5.05
C ALA A 92 9.45 3.45 4.99
N LYS A 93 9.80 2.29 4.42
CA LYS A 93 8.91 1.12 4.34
C LYS A 93 8.42 0.70 5.73
N THR A 94 9.32 0.57 6.70
CA THR A 94 8.99 0.18 8.07
C THR A 94 8.10 1.24 8.75
N TYR A 95 8.43 2.53 8.62
CA TYR A 95 7.60 3.61 9.18
C TYR A 95 6.18 3.61 8.59
N PHE A 96 6.03 3.44 7.27
CA PHE A 96 4.70 3.39 6.63
C PHE A 96 3.90 2.13 6.93
N GLN A 97 4.55 1.05 7.39
CA GLN A 97 3.87 -0.13 7.92
C GLN A 97 3.28 0.11 9.33
N ARG A 98 3.55 1.24 9.99
CA ARG A 98 2.89 1.63 11.26
C ARG A 98 1.35 1.61 11.17
N LYS A 99 0.78 1.85 10.00
CA LYS A 99 -0.68 1.81 9.79
C LYS A 99 -1.26 0.40 10.00
N ASP A 100 -0.46 -0.65 9.81
CA ASP A 100 -0.89 -2.02 10.11
C ASP A 100 -1.04 -2.23 11.64
N ILE A 101 -0.19 -1.61 12.46
CA ILE A 101 -0.33 -1.58 13.93
C ILE A 101 -1.61 -0.81 14.32
N GLU A 102 -1.86 0.35 13.71
CA GLU A 102 -3.07 1.15 13.99
C GLU A 102 -4.36 0.38 13.64
N ASN A 103 -4.35 -0.36 12.53
CA ASN A 103 -5.44 -1.26 12.15
C ASN A 103 -5.61 -2.41 13.16
N MET A 104 -4.52 -3.00 13.66
CA MET A 104 -4.60 -4.01 14.73
C MET A 104 -5.26 -3.42 15.99
N PHE A 105 -4.90 -2.21 16.42
CA PHE A 105 -5.57 -1.56 17.55
C PHE A 105 -7.06 -1.28 17.29
N HIS A 106 -7.45 -0.94 16.05
CA HIS A 106 -8.87 -0.80 15.70
C HIS A 106 -9.64 -2.12 15.79
N LEU A 107 -9.03 -3.23 15.36
CA LEU A 107 -9.61 -4.56 15.51
C LEU A 107 -9.71 -4.94 17.00
N THR A 108 -8.66 -4.69 17.77
CA THR A 108 -8.63 -4.93 19.22
C THR A 108 -9.68 -4.10 19.95
N LYS A 109 -9.88 -2.82 19.61
CA LYS A 109 -10.94 -1.96 20.18
C LYS A 109 -12.35 -2.43 19.82
N LYS A 110 -12.56 -3.07 18.68
CA LYS A 110 -13.85 -3.66 18.30
C LYS A 110 -14.10 -5.03 18.94
N ALA A 111 -13.04 -5.82 19.12
CA ALA A 111 -13.11 -7.16 19.71
C ALA A 111 -13.17 -7.13 21.24
N LEU A 112 -12.45 -6.19 21.85
CA LEU A 112 -12.60 -5.85 23.25
C LEU A 112 -13.76 -4.87 23.41
N ILE A 113 -14.97 -5.41 23.49
CA ILE A 113 -15.99 -4.81 24.36
C ILE A 113 -15.42 -4.96 25.77
N VAL A 114 -14.55 -4.04 26.19
CA VAL A 114 -14.10 -3.99 27.58
C VAL A 114 -15.29 -3.49 28.39
N PRO A 115 -15.91 -4.29 29.28
CA PRO A 115 -16.99 -3.82 30.14
C PRO A 115 -16.38 -3.04 31.33
N VAL A 116 -15.34 -2.26 31.07
CA VAL A 116 -14.66 -1.48 32.09
C VAL A 116 -14.99 -0.03 31.78
N GLU A 117 -15.81 0.55 32.65
CA GLU A 117 -16.11 1.97 32.59
C GLU A 117 -14.80 2.77 32.53
N PRO A 118 -14.71 3.79 31.66
CA PRO A 118 -13.56 4.68 31.64
C PRO A 118 -13.29 5.21 33.06
N PRO A 119 -12.02 5.29 33.50
CA PRO A 119 -11.69 5.70 34.87
C PRO A 119 -12.18 7.11 35.25
N TYR A 120 -12.63 7.90 34.27
CA TYR A 120 -13.23 9.22 34.45
C TYR A 120 -14.67 9.20 35.01
N VAL A 121 -15.31 8.04 35.17
CA VAL A 121 -16.69 7.93 35.70
C VAL A 121 -16.74 7.95 37.23
N LYS A 122 -15.61 7.73 37.93
CA LYS A 122 -15.53 7.87 39.39
C LYS A 122 -15.35 9.33 39.80
N GLY A 123 -16.41 10.13 39.69
CA GLY A 123 -16.35 11.52 40.19
C GLY A 123 -17.63 12.33 40.16
N PHE A 124 -18.61 12.02 39.31
CA PHE A 124 -19.88 12.74 39.33
C PHE A 124 -20.86 12.10 40.30
N SER A 125 -20.64 12.37 41.59
CA SER A 125 -21.69 12.34 42.60
C SER A 125 -22.83 13.25 42.11
N SER A 126 -23.94 12.66 41.65
CA SER A 126 -25.17 13.37 41.34
C SER A 126 -25.82 13.86 42.64
N LYS A 127 -25.22 14.85 43.29
CA LYS A 127 -25.95 15.66 44.27
C LYS A 127 -26.73 16.68 43.47
N ARG A 128 -28.05 16.46 43.38
CA ARG A 128 -29.03 17.45 42.95
C ARG A 128 -28.72 18.78 43.61
N LEU A 129 -28.37 19.78 42.81
CA LEU A 129 -28.46 21.18 43.21
C LEU A 129 -29.94 21.52 43.26
N THR A 130 -30.55 21.39 44.44
CA THR A 130 -31.81 22.06 44.76
C THR A 130 -31.51 23.55 44.90
N PHE A 131 -32.01 24.36 43.96
CA PHE A 131 -32.20 25.79 44.19
C PHE A 131 -33.45 25.95 45.07
N LYS A 132 -33.24 26.46 46.29
CA LYS A 132 -34.22 27.17 47.13
C LYS A 132 -33.78 28.64 47.11
N GLU A 133 -34.61 29.65 46.95
CA GLU A 133 -36.05 29.84 46.76
C GLU A 133 -36.23 30.98 45.75
#